data_AF-A0A948IPP4-F1
#
_entry.id   AF-A0A948IPP4-F1
#
_cell.length_a   1.000
_cell.length_b   1.000
_cell.length_c   1.000
_cell.angle_alpha   90.00
_cell.angle_beta   90.00
_cell.angle_gamma   90.00
#
_symmetry.space_group_name_H-M   'P 1'
#
loop_
_entity.id
_entity.type
_entity.pdbx_description
1 polymer ?
#
loop_
_entity_poly.entity_id
_entity_poly.type
_entity_poly.pdbx_seq_one_letter_code
_entity_poly.pdbx_strand_id
1 'polypeptide(L)'
;MTDPLRAHWGRLIGATLVVIAGAFVLPHVVPVPTLLENRRLAEAPALPADLSGLTAYRRATDAYVADHFPPRTHLIGALNTLRLWLGVSGSSRVIVGHDSWLFSDNGSHLSAARGDPAMSNAEARAWLGGLASRTEALKAEGRTYVVLVAPVKETVYPGAAPDWFALDFNRRAAMLNRLAAASGAGDLIYPQEALAQQARWGLRVYDRYDSHWSGLGAYQAYVALMRRLERQGVTEGPRPLESFAERTDMPDSAKAHDLALMLGAGSFVKVRFPEFTDPAAVERLRIAYLDPARRDWTGLRVIDTGQTGKPVLLITVDSFSNALLPFLYGHFSRIVTAHNDQGVWRRDLIDRFQPDVVAIETLENGAALIMGDTAAPSADARARIARAVARRRAYAVVPPHDVYGGERRMVEGGEGDDKLKGSRRADDIQGRPGNDSISGLGGDDILRGGRGRDTLDGGPGNDWLSGGRDADILRGGPGADVFNSFEEAGVDQVMDFNAADGDRVEIAAGAAYTVRQVGPDVVVTLRDASLILRGVALIDLPNGWIRNK
;
A
#
# COMPACT_ATOMS: atom_id res chain seq x y z
N MET A 1 -3.66 62.66 37.45
CA MET A 1 -2.96 62.13 36.25
C MET A 1 -2.61 60.68 36.53
N THR A 2 -3.28 59.74 35.85
CA THR A 2 -2.94 58.31 35.93
C THR A 2 -1.57 58.12 35.30
N ASP A 3 -0.59 57.73 36.12
CA ASP A 3 0.77 57.44 35.67
C ASP A 3 0.73 56.33 34.60
N PRO A 4 1.02 56.64 33.32
CA PRO A 4 0.91 55.67 32.24
C PRO A 4 1.88 54.49 32.42
N LEU A 5 2.98 54.67 33.17
CA LEU A 5 3.89 53.58 33.53
C LEU A 5 3.24 52.61 34.53
N ARG A 6 2.50 53.10 35.54
CA ARG A 6 1.78 52.22 36.47
C ARG A 6 0.68 51.42 35.77
N ALA A 7 -0.03 52.04 34.84
CA ALA A 7 -1.04 51.33 34.04
C ALA A 7 -0.41 50.27 33.12
N HIS A 8 0.79 50.53 32.59
CA HIS A 8 1.55 49.56 31.79
C HIS A 8 2.06 48.38 32.64
N TRP A 9 2.69 48.66 33.79
CA TRP A 9 3.14 47.62 34.73
C TRP A 9 1.98 46.79 35.28
N GLY A 10 0.84 47.42 35.59
CA GLY A 10 -0.36 46.71 36.01
C GLY A 10 -0.89 45.75 34.95
N ARG A 11 -0.88 46.15 33.66
CA ARG A 11 -1.26 45.27 32.55
C ARG A 11 -0.26 44.15 32.33
N LEU A 12 1.05 44.42 32.44
CA LEU A 12 2.09 43.41 32.32
C LEU A 12 1.96 42.35 33.42
N ILE A 13 1.87 42.78 34.68
CA ILE A 13 1.68 41.88 35.83
C ILE A 13 0.38 41.08 35.69
N GLY A 14 -0.73 41.74 35.32
CA GLY A 14 -1.99 41.07 35.08
C GLY A 14 -1.89 40.01 33.98
N ALA A 15 -1.25 40.34 32.86
CA ALA A 15 -1.02 39.39 31.76
C ALA A 15 -0.13 38.22 32.20
N THR A 16 0.95 38.48 32.93
CA THR A 16 1.84 37.43 33.46
C THR A 16 1.09 36.49 34.41
N LEU A 17 0.28 37.02 35.33
CA LEU A 17 -0.53 36.21 36.23
C LEU A 17 -1.55 35.35 35.48
N VAL A 18 -2.18 35.88 34.44
CA VAL A 18 -3.10 35.12 33.58
C VAL A 18 -2.37 34.02 32.83
N VAL A 19 -1.17 34.28 32.30
CA VAL A 19 -0.36 33.26 31.61
C VAL A 19 0.08 32.16 32.57
N ILE A 20 0.55 32.52 33.76
CA ILE A 20 0.93 31.54 34.79
C ILE A 20 -0.30 30.74 35.22
N ALA A 21 -1.40 31.40 35.59
CA ALA A 21 -2.64 30.71 35.97
C ALA A 21 -3.12 29.77 34.86
N GLY A 22 -3.10 30.22 33.60
CA GLY A 22 -3.40 29.40 32.43
C GLY A 22 -2.48 28.19 32.32
N ALA A 23 -1.16 28.35 32.49
CA ALA A 23 -0.19 27.26 32.41
C ALA A 23 -0.40 26.17 33.46
N PHE A 24 -0.94 26.50 34.64
CA PHE A 24 -1.21 25.54 35.72
C PHE A 24 -2.66 25.03 35.72
N VAL A 25 -3.63 25.78 35.18
CA VAL A 25 -5.04 25.35 35.10
C VAL A 25 -5.31 24.53 33.83
N LEU A 26 -4.75 24.92 32.68
CA LEU A 26 -4.97 24.26 31.38
C LEU A 26 -4.71 22.74 31.43
N PRO A 27 -3.62 22.24 32.04
CA PRO A 27 -3.34 20.80 32.08
C PRO A 27 -4.34 19.98 32.92
N HIS A 28 -5.16 20.63 33.75
CA HIS A 28 -6.20 19.98 34.54
C HIS A 28 -7.56 19.93 33.84
N VAL A 29 -7.76 20.73 32.79
CA VAL A 29 -9.03 20.82 32.05
C VAL A 29 -8.92 20.29 30.62
N VAL A 30 -7.70 20.22 30.07
CA VAL A 30 -7.43 19.65 28.76
C VAL A 30 -6.82 18.25 28.95
N PRO A 31 -7.28 17.23 28.21
CA PRO A 31 -6.67 15.91 28.23
C PRO A 31 -5.17 15.95 27.90
N VAL A 32 -4.38 15.16 28.63
CA VAL A 32 -2.93 15.07 28.39
C VAL A 32 -2.68 14.43 27.01
N PRO A 33 -1.91 15.08 26.12
CA PRO A 33 -1.53 14.50 24.85
C PRO A 33 -0.68 13.24 25.03
N THR A 34 -0.91 12.26 24.18
CA THR A 34 -0.12 11.05 24.04
C THR A 34 1.24 11.41 23.43
N LEU A 35 2.30 11.27 24.22
CA LEU A 35 3.69 11.48 23.81
C LEU A 35 4.48 10.21 24.07
N LEU A 36 5.15 9.69 23.05
CA LEU A 36 6.15 8.65 23.19
C LEU A 36 7.52 9.30 23.38
N GLU A 37 7.99 9.36 24.64
CA GLU A 37 9.30 9.93 24.97
C GLU A 37 10.32 8.81 25.25
N ASN A 38 11.35 8.71 24.41
CA ASN A 38 12.41 7.70 24.52
C ASN A 38 13.53 8.09 25.51
N ARG A 39 13.27 9.00 26.45
CA ARG A 39 14.25 9.45 27.45
C ARG A 39 13.69 9.30 28.86
N ARG A 40 14.58 9.04 29.83
CA ARG A 40 14.24 9.03 31.25
C ARG A 40 14.12 10.48 31.75
N LEU A 41 12.98 10.81 32.36
CA LEU A 41 12.78 12.12 32.99
C LEU A 41 13.71 12.26 34.20
N ALA A 42 14.16 13.48 34.47
CA ALA A 42 14.95 13.79 35.64
C ALA A 42 14.20 13.42 36.94
N GLU A 43 14.93 12.82 37.87
CA GLU A 43 14.43 12.51 39.21
C GLU A 43 14.58 13.71 40.14
N ALA A 44 13.79 13.75 41.21
CA ALA A 44 13.89 14.80 42.21
C ALA A 44 15.30 14.78 42.85
N PRO A 45 16.04 15.90 42.83
CA PRO A 45 17.40 15.92 43.36
C PRO A 45 17.40 15.81 44.89
N ALA A 46 18.34 15.02 45.43
CA ALA A 46 18.59 14.98 46.86
C ALA A 46 19.17 16.31 47.35
N LEU A 47 18.80 16.71 48.58
CA LEU A 47 19.36 17.90 49.21
C LEU A 47 20.90 17.78 49.34
N PRO A 48 21.66 18.83 49.04
CA PRO A 48 23.12 18.78 49.13
C PRO A 48 23.56 18.68 50.59
N ALA A 49 24.55 17.83 50.86
CA ALA A 49 25.11 17.65 52.21
C ALA A 49 25.95 18.85 52.68
N ASP A 50 26.47 19.66 51.74
CA ASP A 50 27.28 20.85 52.00
C ASP A 50 27.12 21.92 50.90
N LEU A 51 27.78 23.07 51.10
CA LEU A 51 27.73 24.20 50.16
C LEU A 51 28.40 23.92 48.80
N SER A 52 29.32 22.95 48.73
CA SER A 52 30.00 22.60 47.48
C SER A 52 29.06 21.90 46.49
N GLY A 53 28.03 21.20 47.02
CA GLY A 53 26.99 20.53 46.24
C GLY A 53 25.90 21.46 45.67
N LEU A 54 25.83 22.74 46.06
CA LEU A 54 24.75 23.66 45.65
C LEU A 54 24.62 23.83 44.14
N THR A 55 25.74 23.91 43.42
CA THR A 55 25.74 24.06 41.96
C THR A 55 25.17 22.83 41.26
N ALA A 56 25.52 21.63 41.75
CA ALA A 56 25.01 20.37 41.22
C ALA A 56 23.52 20.21 41.53
N TYR A 57 23.11 20.52 42.77
CA TYR A 57 21.70 20.54 43.18
C TYR A 57 20.86 21.48 42.31
N ARG A 58 21.35 22.71 42.06
CA ARG A 58 20.65 23.67 41.18
C ARG A 58 20.47 23.12 39.77
N ARG A 59 21.52 22.60 39.13
CA ARG A 59 21.43 22.03 37.77
C ARG A 59 20.44 20.87 37.71
N ALA A 60 20.45 19.99 38.71
CA ALA A 60 19.51 18.88 38.78
C ALA A 60 18.07 19.35 39.05
N THR A 61 17.90 20.42 39.83
CA THR A 61 16.60 21.05 40.07
C THR A 61 16.06 21.71 38.80
N ASP A 62 16.89 22.44 38.05
CA ASP A 62 16.50 23.07 36.78
C ASP A 62 16.04 21.99 35.78
N ALA A 63 16.76 20.87 35.68
CA ALA A 63 16.37 19.73 34.85
C ALA A 63 15.05 19.09 35.31
N TYR A 64 14.88 18.86 36.61
CA TYR A 64 13.63 18.32 37.18
C TYR A 64 12.44 19.26 36.93
N VAL A 65 12.57 20.55 37.19
CA VAL A 65 11.51 21.53 36.96
C VAL A 65 11.14 21.60 35.48
N ALA A 66 12.12 21.58 34.59
CA ALA A 66 11.86 21.59 33.15
C ALA A 66 11.12 20.31 32.69
N ASP A 67 11.49 19.14 33.21
CA ASP A 67 10.89 17.85 32.84
C ASP A 67 9.49 17.64 33.41
N HIS A 68 9.21 18.23 34.58
CA HIS A 68 7.93 18.10 35.30
C HIS A 68 7.08 19.38 35.22
N PHE A 69 7.41 20.31 34.33
CA PHE A 69 6.61 21.51 34.10
C PHE A 69 5.21 21.13 33.56
N PRO A 70 4.10 21.49 34.22
CA PRO A 70 2.77 20.94 33.90
C PRO A 70 2.33 21.04 32.41
N PRO A 71 2.52 22.16 31.68
CA PRO A 71 2.11 22.24 30.28
C PRO A 71 3.16 21.68 29.29
N ARG A 72 4.27 21.09 29.76
CA ARG A 72 5.36 20.58 28.91
C ARG A 72 4.86 19.67 27.79
N THR A 73 4.01 18.71 28.13
CA THR A 73 3.48 17.75 27.15
C THR A 73 2.61 18.43 26.09
N HIS A 74 1.86 19.46 26.48
CA HIS A 74 1.01 20.23 25.56
C HIS A 74 1.86 21.09 24.63
N LEU A 75 2.93 21.71 25.14
CA LEU A 75 3.87 22.49 24.34
C LEU A 75 4.61 21.62 23.32
N ILE A 76 5.11 20.45 23.75
CA ILE A 76 5.79 19.49 22.86
C ILE A 76 4.83 19.02 21.78
N GLY A 77 3.63 18.59 22.15
CA GLY A 77 2.60 18.15 21.20
C GLY A 77 2.21 19.21 20.17
N ALA A 78 2.02 20.46 20.63
CA ALA A 78 1.71 21.58 19.74
C ALA A 78 2.86 21.90 18.77
N LEU A 79 4.11 21.90 19.24
CA LEU A 79 5.28 22.11 18.40
C LEU A 79 5.48 20.96 17.40
N ASN A 80 5.26 19.71 17.80
CA ASN A 80 5.32 18.57 16.91
C ASN A 80 4.23 18.63 15.83
N THR A 81 3.01 19.04 16.21
CA THR A 81 1.91 19.27 15.26
C THR A 81 2.23 20.38 14.26
N LEU A 82 2.84 21.48 14.74
CA LEU A 82 3.30 22.55 13.87
C LEU A 82 4.39 22.08 12.89
N ARG A 83 5.35 21.27 13.36
CA ARG A 83 6.38 20.66 12.49
C ARG A 83 5.76 19.77 11.42
N LEU A 84 4.80 18.93 11.79
CA LEU A 84 4.05 18.09 10.86
C LEU A 84 3.36 18.92 9.77
N TRP A 85 2.71 20.02 10.15
CA TRP A 85 2.10 20.96 9.20
C TRP A 85 3.12 21.61 8.26
N LEU A 86 4.33 21.89 8.77
CA LEU A 86 5.45 22.45 7.99
C LEU A 86 6.20 21.40 7.14
N GLY A 87 5.79 20.13 7.13
CA GLY A 87 6.49 19.09 6.37
C GLY A 87 7.77 18.56 7.02
N VAL A 88 7.98 18.80 8.32
CA VAL A 88 9.19 18.42 9.05
C VAL A 88 8.88 17.27 10.02
N SER A 89 9.52 16.12 9.85
CA SER A 89 9.27 14.96 10.73
C SER A 89 9.94 15.09 12.09
N GLY A 90 11.18 15.59 12.14
CA GLY A 90 12.01 15.54 13.36
C GLY A 90 12.40 14.12 13.79
N SER A 91 12.27 13.12 12.91
CA SER A 91 12.60 11.71 13.13
C SER A 91 13.26 11.11 11.89
N SER A 92 14.25 10.24 12.07
CA SER A 92 14.86 9.48 10.97
C SER A 92 14.04 8.25 10.55
N ARG A 93 12.94 7.94 11.25
CA ARG A 93 12.08 6.77 10.99
C ARG A 93 10.70 7.11 10.44
N VAL A 94 10.33 8.39 10.46
CA VAL A 94 9.05 8.86 9.94
C VAL A 94 9.34 9.98 8.96
N ILE A 95 8.76 9.90 7.79
CA ILE A 95 8.90 10.87 6.72
C ILE A 95 7.56 11.59 6.56
N VAL A 96 7.60 12.91 6.38
CA VAL A 96 6.41 13.71 6.08
C VAL A 96 6.38 13.97 4.56
N GLY A 97 5.32 13.52 3.89
CA GLY A 97 5.02 13.83 2.50
C GLY A 97 3.97 14.95 2.38
N HIS A 98 3.36 15.07 1.21
CA HIS A 98 2.36 16.10 0.94
C HIS A 98 1.11 15.95 1.82
N ASP A 99 0.44 17.06 2.10
CA ASP A 99 -0.78 17.12 2.92
C ASP A 99 -0.68 16.41 4.29
N SER A 100 0.52 16.44 4.89
CA SER A 100 0.84 15.79 6.16
C SER A 100 0.66 14.27 6.15
N TRP A 101 0.79 13.62 4.99
CA TRP A 101 0.94 12.17 4.93
C TRP A 101 2.24 11.73 5.59
N LEU A 102 2.17 10.68 6.41
CA LEU A 102 3.32 10.12 7.11
C LEU A 102 3.74 8.81 6.46
N PHE A 103 5.03 8.58 6.28
CA PHE A 103 5.57 7.33 5.75
C PHE A 103 6.59 6.74 6.71
N SER A 104 6.67 5.42 6.75
CA SER A 104 7.54 4.70 7.68
C SER A 104 8.88 4.41 7.04
N ASP A 105 9.95 5.03 7.52
CA ASP A 105 11.29 4.68 7.09
C ASP A 105 11.86 3.55 7.95
N ASN A 106 11.53 2.33 7.55
CA ASN A 106 12.11 1.10 8.09
C ASN A 106 13.39 0.66 7.32
N GLY A 107 14.04 1.61 6.62
CA GLY A 107 15.21 1.37 5.80
C GLY A 107 14.91 1.10 4.32
N SER A 108 13.64 1.14 3.91
CA SER A 108 13.16 0.92 2.54
C SER A 108 13.07 2.19 1.68
N HIS A 109 12.90 3.36 2.30
CA HIS A 109 12.77 4.63 1.60
C HIS A 109 14.14 5.29 1.36
N LEU A 110 14.98 5.33 2.40
CA LEU A 110 16.36 5.80 2.24
C LEU A 110 17.17 4.87 1.32
N SER A 111 16.85 3.57 1.20
CA SER A 111 17.52 2.68 0.24
C SER A 111 17.24 3.07 -1.22
N ALA A 112 16.00 3.42 -1.56
CA ALA A 112 15.64 3.86 -2.90
C ALA A 112 16.30 5.21 -3.24
N ALA A 113 16.30 6.17 -2.30
CA ALA A 113 16.98 7.46 -2.46
C ALA A 113 18.53 7.35 -2.46
N ARG A 114 19.11 6.28 -1.90
CA ARG A 114 20.55 6.00 -1.91
C ARG A 114 21.03 5.21 -3.14
N GLY A 115 20.12 4.81 -4.03
CA GLY A 115 20.46 4.04 -5.23
C GLY A 115 20.83 2.58 -4.94
N ASP A 116 20.17 1.96 -3.96
CA ASP A 116 20.37 0.54 -3.66
C ASP A 116 20.22 -0.30 -4.93
N PRO A 117 21.16 -1.24 -5.19
CA PRO A 117 21.21 -1.96 -6.45
C PRO A 117 19.95 -2.81 -6.65
N ALA A 118 19.44 -2.78 -7.87
CA ALA A 118 18.39 -3.70 -8.29
C ALA A 118 18.79 -5.14 -7.98
N MET A 119 17.80 -5.96 -7.57
CA MET A 119 18.00 -7.37 -7.25
C MET A 119 18.80 -8.09 -8.34
N SER A 120 19.86 -8.77 -7.93
CA SER A 120 20.72 -9.55 -8.82
C SER A 120 20.01 -10.81 -9.32
N ASN A 121 20.51 -11.37 -10.42
CA ASN A 121 20.00 -12.65 -10.93
C ASN A 121 20.26 -13.81 -9.96
N ALA A 122 21.32 -13.73 -9.15
CA ALA A 122 21.62 -14.74 -8.15
C ALA A 122 20.58 -14.71 -7.02
N GLU A 123 20.28 -13.53 -6.48
CA GLU A 123 19.26 -13.34 -5.45
C GLU A 123 17.87 -13.77 -5.95
N ALA A 124 17.49 -13.36 -7.16
CA ALA A 124 16.20 -13.75 -7.73
C ALA A 124 16.08 -15.28 -7.87
N ARG A 125 17.14 -15.97 -8.34
CA ARG A 125 17.14 -17.44 -8.46
C ARG A 125 17.08 -18.12 -7.09
N ALA A 126 17.82 -17.62 -6.10
CA ALA A 126 17.81 -18.17 -4.75
C ALA A 126 16.43 -18.04 -4.12
N TRP A 127 15.84 -16.84 -4.17
CA TRP A 127 14.53 -16.57 -3.61
C TRP A 127 13.42 -17.40 -4.28
N LEU A 128 13.38 -17.40 -5.63
CA LEU A 128 12.42 -18.20 -6.39
C LEU A 128 12.63 -19.71 -6.19
N GLY A 129 13.87 -20.13 -5.97
CA GLY A 129 14.19 -21.51 -5.66
C GLY A 129 13.64 -21.94 -4.32
N GLY A 130 13.70 -21.08 -3.29
CA GLY A 130 13.08 -21.33 -2.00
C GLY A 130 11.56 -21.39 -2.07
N LEU A 131 10.94 -20.47 -2.83
CA LEU A 131 9.50 -20.51 -3.11
C LEU A 131 9.11 -21.83 -3.79
N ALA A 132 9.84 -22.26 -4.83
CA ALA A 132 9.58 -23.51 -5.53
C ALA A 132 9.76 -24.73 -4.65
N SER A 133 10.81 -24.78 -3.83
CA SER A 133 11.04 -25.89 -2.93
C SER A 133 9.89 -26.07 -1.94
N ARG A 134 9.44 -24.97 -1.29
CA ARG A 134 8.32 -25.03 -0.34
C ARG A 134 6.99 -25.36 -1.03
N THR A 135 6.76 -24.80 -2.21
CA THR A 135 5.56 -25.08 -3.02
C THR A 135 5.50 -26.55 -3.43
N GLU A 136 6.60 -27.10 -3.95
CA GLU A 136 6.69 -28.51 -4.36
C GLU A 136 6.52 -29.46 -3.16
N ALA A 137 7.16 -29.14 -2.03
CA ALA A 137 7.06 -29.94 -0.81
C ALA A 137 5.62 -30.02 -0.27
N LEU A 138 4.94 -28.88 -0.14
CA LEU A 138 3.56 -28.86 0.35
C LEU A 138 2.56 -29.43 -0.67
N LYS A 139 2.80 -29.19 -1.96
CA LYS A 139 1.98 -29.80 -3.03
C LYS A 139 2.06 -31.32 -3.03
N ALA A 140 3.24 -31.89 -2.77
CA ALA A 140 3.42 -33.34 -2.65
C ALA A 140 2.64 -33.94 -1.47
N GLU A 141 2.32 -33.12 -0.47
CA GLU A 141 1.49 -33.46 0.69
C GLU A 141 0.00 -33.11 0.50
N GLY A 142 -0.40 -32.64 -0.70
CA GLY A 142 -1.78 -32.25 -0.99
C GLY A 142 -2.20 -30.90 -0.37
N ARG A 143 -1.24 -30.01 -0.07
CA ARG A 143 -1.48 -28.72 0.58
C ARG A 143 -1.14 -27.56 -0.34
N THR A 144 -1.79 -26.43 -0.13
CA THR A 144 -1.49 -25.17 -0.82
C THR A 144 -0.48 -24.34 -0.05
N TYR A 145 0.49 -23.74 -0.76
CA TYR A 145 1.43 -22.77 -0.23
C TYR A 145 1.26 -21.43 -0.95
N VAL A 146 1.08 -20.34 -0.19
CA VAL A 146 0.89 -19.00 -0.75
C VAL A 146 1.67 -17.95 0.04
N VAL A 147 2.20 -16.95 -0.65
CA VAL A 147 2.87 -15.81 -0.05
C VAL A 147 2.09 -14.55 -0.40
N LEU A 148 1.51 -13.90 0.59
CA LEU A 148 0.84 -12.62 0.46
C LEU A 148 1.80 -11.52 0.89
N VAL A 149 2.13 -10.62 -0.04
CA VAL A 149 3.03 -9.50 0.22
C VAL A 149 2.22 -8.22 0.30
N ALA A 150 2.12 -7.62 1.48
CA ALA A 150 1.48 -6.33 1.70
C ALA A 150 2.35 -5.21 1.09
N PRO A 151 1.83 -4.39 0.17
CA PRO A 151 2.58 -3.28 -0.40
C PRO A 151 2.88 -2.22 0.65
N VAL A 152 3.96 -1.47 0.46
CA VAL A 152 4.26 -0.29 1.28
C VAL A 152 3.46 0.91 0.80
N LYS A 153 3.10 1.82 1.73
CA LYS A 153 2.07 2.85 1.53
C LYS A 153 2.39 3.83 0.40
N GLU A 154 3.64 4.23 0.26
CA GLU A 154 4.18 5.11 -0.78
C GLU A 154 4.05 4.52 -2.18
N THR A 155 3.99 3.20 -2.31
CA THR A 155 3.74 2.57 -3.61
C THR A 155 2.26 2.63 -4.01
N VAL A 156 1.37 2.79 -3.03
CA VAL A 156 -0.07 2.91 -3.24
C VAL A 156 -0.48 4.39 -3.40
N TYR A 157 0.20 5.29 -2.71
CA TYR A 157 -0.02 6.75 -2.75
C TYR A 157 1.26 7.51 -3.15
N PRO A 158 1.78 7.34 -4.39
CA PRO A 158 2.99 8.03 -4.81
C PRO A 158 2.84 9.55 -4.79
N GLY A 159 1.67 10.10 -5.15
CA GLY A 159 1.42 11.55 -5.13
C GLY A 159 1.34 12.17 -3.73
N ALA A 160 1.21 11.35 -2.69
CA ALA A 160 1.28 11.83 -1.30
C ALA A 160 2.69 11.68 -0.70
N ALA A 161 3.58 10.93 -1.35
CA ALA A 161 4.96 10.76 -0.91
C ALA A 161 5.75 12.08 -1.10
N PRO A 162 6.91 12.25 -0.45
CA PRO A 162 7.74 13.45 -0.66
C PRO A 162 8.25 13.58 -2.10
N ASP A 163 8.56 14.81 -2.53
CA ASP A 163 9.02 15.13 -3.90
C ASP A 163 10.21 14.30 -4.41
N TRP A 164 11.09 13.86 -3.51
CA TRP A 164 12.26 13.05 -3.86
C TRP A 164 11.93 11.55 -4.08
N PHE A 165 10.73 11.11 -3.71
CA PHE A 165 10.30 9.73 -3.88
C PHE A 165 9.90 9.50 -5.34
N ALA A 166 10.58 8.54 -5.99
CA ALA A 166 10.21 8.06 -7.32
C ALA A 166 9.72 6.61 -7.22
N LEU A 167 8.52 6.36 -7.75
CA LEU A 167 7.95 5.01 -7.77
C LEU A 167 8.67 4.14 -8.81
N ASP A 168 9.43 3.15 -8.35
CA ASP A 168 9.95 2.09 -9.22
C ASP A 168 8.92 0.96 -9.37
N PHE A 169 8.37 0.81 -10.58
CA PHE A 169 7.46 -0.29 -10.95
C PHE A 169 8.15 -1.66 -11.06
N ASN A 170 9.49 -1.70 -11.01
CA ASN A 170 10.33 -2.90 -11.05
C ASN A 170 11.02 -3.20 -9.72
N ARG A 171 10.56 -2.56 -8.64
CA ARG A 171 11.00 -2.87 -7.28
C ARG A 171 10.91 -4.35 -6.97
N ARG A 172 11.68 -4.77 -5.97
CA ARG A 172 11.97 -6.18 -5.68
C ARG A 172 10.72 -7.07 -5.62
N ALA A 173 9.71 -6.70 -4.84
CA ALA A 173 8.49 -7.53 -4.69
C ALA A 173 7.68 -7.64 -5.98
N ALA A 174 7.52 -6.54 -6.73
CA ALA A 174 6.83 -6.55 -8.02
C ALA A 174 7.53 -7.45 -9.04
N MET A 175 8.87 -7.36 -9.11
CA MET A 175 9.67 -8.21 -9.98
C MET A 175 9.63 -9.68 -9.55
N LEU A 176 9.73 -9.98 -8.26
CA LEU A 176 9.59 -11.35 -7.73
C LEU A 176 8.22 -11.94 -8.07
N ASN A 177 7.13 -11.16 -7.95
CA ASN A 177 5.78 -11.59 -8.31
C ASN A 177 5.70 -12.03 -9.78
N ARG A 178 6.17 -11.17 -10.70
CA ARG A 178 6.13 -11.47 -12.13
C ARG A 178 7.02 -12.66 -12.50
N LEU A 179 8.21 -12.76 -11.90
CA LEU A 179 9.10 -13.90 -12.12
C LEU A 179 8.55 -15.20 -11.54
N ALA A 180 7.88 -15.17 -10.40
CA ALA A 180 7.23 -16.33 -9.80
C ALA A 180 6.13 -16.87 -10.72
N ALA A 181 5.28 -15.96 -11.25
CA ALA A 181 4.25 -16.30 -12.24
C ALA A 181 4.87 -16.87 -13.52
N ALA A 182 5.85 -16.18 -14.12
CA ALA A 182 6.47 -16.60 -15.38
C ALA A 182 7.27 -17.92 -15.30
N SER A 183 7.84 -18.22 -14.13
CA SER A 183 8.60 -19.47 -13.91
C SER A 183 7.74 -20.63 -13.40
N GLY A 184 6.54 -20.35 -12.91
CA GLY A 184 5.75 -21.32 -12.14
C GLY A 184 6.51 -21.79 -10.90
N ALA A 185 7.21 -20.87 -10.21
CA ALA A 185 7.91 -21.18 -8.96
C ALA A 185 6.94 -21.36 -7.79
N GLY A 186 5.78 -20.71 -7.82
CA GLY A 186 4.78 -20.81 -6.76
C GLY A 186 3.91 -19.57 -6.70
N ASP A 187 3.02 -19.54 -5.71
CA ASP A 187 2.03 -18.49 -5.57
C ASP A 187 2.54 -17.35 -4.69
N LEU A 188 3.12 -16.33 -5.33
CA LEU A 188 3.25 -15.01 -4.71
C LEU A 188 2.06 -14.14 -5.14
N ILE A 189 1.49 -13.42 -4.17
CA ILE A 189 0.38 -12.49 -4.33
C ILE A 189 0.87 -11.13 -3.89
N TYR A 190 0.85 -10.18 -4.82
CA TYR A 190 1.26 -8.82 -4.57
C TYR A 190 0.17 -7.86 -5.07
N PRO A 191 -0.80 -7.48 -4.21
CA PRO A 191 -2.01 -6.79 -4.63
C PRO A 191 -1.84 -5.27 -4.81
N GLN A 192 -0.61 -4.77 -4.98
CA GLN A 192 -0.34 -3.33 -5.02
C GLN A 192 -1.15 -2.60 -6.08
N GLU A 193 -1.26 -3.16 -7.28
CA GLU A 193 -2.01 -2.52 -8.36
C GLU A 193 -3.50 -2.38 -8.03
N ALA A 194 -4.10 -3.40 -7.42
CA ALA A 194 -5.49 -3.36 -6.96
C ALA A 194 -5.68 -2.30 -5.86
N LEU A 195 -4.77 -2.23 -4.88
CA LEU A 195 -4.82 -1.20 -3.83
C LEU A 195 -4.60 0.20 -4.40
N ALA A 196 -3.62 0.38 -5.28
CA ALA A 196 -3.35 1.67 -5.93
C ALA A 196 -4.54 2.11 -6.79
N GLN A 197 -5.22 1.18 -7.45
CA GLN A 197 -6.45 1.47 -8.18
C GLN A 197 -7.56 1.96 -7.24
N GLN A 198 -7.79 1.30 -6.10
CA GLN A 198 -8.76 1.77 -5.10
C GLN A 198 -8.39 3.17 -4.57
N ALA A 199 -7.11 3.41 -4.31
CA ALA A 199 -6.60 4.71 -3.87
C ALA A 199 -6.88 5.81 -4.90
N ARG A 200 -6.65 5.53 -6.20
CA ARG A 200 -6.99 6.44 -7.31
C ARG A 200 -8.49 6.75 -7.39
N TRP A 201 -9.34 5.80 -6.99
CA TRP A 201 -10.79 5.99 -6.84
C TRP A 201 -11.22 6.73 -5.56
N GLY A 202 -10.27 7.29 -4.79
CA GLY A 202 -10.57 8.05 -3.57
C GLY A 202 -10.82 7.18 -2.33
N LEU A 203 -10.77 5.85 -2.44
CA LEU A 203 -10.92 4.98 -1.28
C LEU A 203 -9.66 5.00 -0.43
N ARG A 204 -9.84 5.26 0.87
CA ARG A 204 -8.75 5.27 1.85
C ARG A 204 -8.33 3.86 2.19
N VAL A 205 -7.52 3.24 1.32
CA VAL A 205 -6.93 1.91 1.55
C VAL A 205 -5.73 1.93 2.53
N TYR A 206 -5.19 3.10 2.86
CA TYR A 206 -4.27 3.33 3.98
C TYR A 206 -4.69 4.61 4.72
N ASP A 207 -4.30 4.74 5.98
CA ASP A 207 -4.46 5.99 6.72
C ASP A 207 -3.30 6.96 6.46
N ARG A 208 -3.59 8.25 6.57
CA ARG A 208 -2.61 9.33 6.41
C ARG A 208 -1.51 9.26 7.45
N TYR A 209 -1.85 8.91 8.69
CA TYR A 209 -1.01 9.02 9.88
C TYR A 209 -0.53 7.68 10.45
N ASP A 210 -0.86 6.58 9.78
CA ASP A 210 -0.49 5.21 10.17
C ASP A 210 0.25 4.49 9.04
N SER A 211 1.06 3.48 9.34
CA SER A 211 1.74 2.67 8.32
C SER A 211 0.85 1.58 7.71
N HIS A 212 -0.17 1.13 8.43
CA HIS A 212 -1.03 0.01 8.06
C HIS A 212 -2.03 0.40 6.98
N TRP A 213 -2.45 -0.61 6.22
CA TRP A 213 -3.65 -0.48 5.40
C TRP A 213 -4.88 -0.26 6.29
N SER A 214 -5.93 0.32 5.72
CA SER A 214 -7.25 0.30 6.35
C SER A 214 -7.91 -1.06 6.18
N GLY A 215 -9.10 -1.24 6.77
CA GLY A 215 -9.95 -2.40 6.48
C GLY A 215 -10.31 -2.53 4.99
N LEU A 216 -10.41 -1.43 4.24
CA LEU A 216 -10.61 -1.47 2.79
C LEU A 216 -9.37 -1.98 2.04
N GLY A 217 -8.18 -1.57 2.47
CA GLY A 217 -6.93 -2.09 1.90
C GLY A 217 -6.73 -3.57 2.21
N ALA A 218 -7.01 -3.97 3.45
CA ALA A 218 -7.01 -5.38 3.87
C ALA A 218 -8.03 -6.21 3.09
N TYR A 219 -9.22 -5.67 2.80
CA TYR A 219 -10.23 -6.33 1.96
C TYR A 219 -9.71 -6.62 0.55
N GLN A 220 -8.94 -5.71 -0.06
CA GLN A 220 -8.35 -5.97 -1.39
C GLN A 220 -7.29 -7.07 -1.35
N ALA A 221 -6.47 -7.11 -0.30
CA ALA A 221 -5.52 -8.19 -0.09
C ALA A 221 -6.24 -9.53 0.14
N TYR A 222 -7.33 -9.53 0.90
CA TYR A 222 -8.24 -10.66 1.09
C TYR A 222 -8.83 -11.14 -0.24
N VAL A 223 -9.37 -10.25 -1.07
CA VAL A 223 -9.94 -10.59 -2.39
C VAL A 223 -8.88 -11.26 -3.26
N ALA A 224 -7.65 -10.73 -3.29
CA ALA A 224 -6.56 -11.31 -4.06
C ALA A 224 -6.17 -12.72 -3.56
N LEU A 225 -6.10 -12.90 -2.25
CA LEU A 225 -5.84 -14.20 -1.61
C LEU A 225 -6.95 -15.22 -1.93
N MET A 226 -8.21 -14.89 -1.65
CA MET A 226 -9.31 -15.83 -1.83
C MET A 226 -9.55 -16.17 -3.30
N ARG A 227 -9.42 -15.22 -4.23
CA ARG A 227 -9.47 -15.53 -5.68
C ARG A 227 -8.36 -16.49 -6.09
N ARG A 228 -7.19 -16.45 -5.45
CA ARG A 228 -6.10 -17.42 -5.72
C ARG A 228 -6.49 -18.80 -5.21
N LEU A 229 -6.98 -18.90 -3.99
CA LEU A 229 -7.37 -20.18 -3.37
C LEU A 229 -8.57 -20.82 -4.08
N GLU A 230 -9.54 -20.02 -4.53
CA GLU A 230 -10.67 -20.47 -5.34
C GLU A 230 -10.22 -21.09 -6.66
N ARG A 231 -9.29 -20.45 -7.38
CA ARG A 231 -8.73 -21.02 -8.62
C ARG A 231 -7.99 -22.34 -8.42
N GLN A 232 -7.54 -22.61 -7.19
CA GLN A 232 -6.90 -23.86 -6.81
C GLN A 232 -7.90 -24.90 -6.29
N GLY A 233 -9.19 -24.54 -6.18
CA GLY A 233 -10.24 -25.43 -5.69
C GLY A 233 -10.19 -25.69 -4.19
N VAL A 234 -9.49 -24.84 -3.42
CA VAL A 234 -9.30 -25.05 -1.97
C VAL A 234 -10.43 -24.43 -1.16
N THR A 235 -10.90 -23.25 -1.56
CA THR A 235 -11.95 -22.49 -0.88
C THR A 235 -12.95 -21.97 -1.89
N GLU A 236 -14.08 -21.47 -1.43
CA GLU A 236 -14.91 -20.55 -2.21
C GLU A 236 -14.18 -19.22 -2.51
N GLY A 237 -14.71 -18.46 -3.47
CA GLY A 237 -14.26 -17.11 -3.77
C GLY A 237 -14.54 -16.09 -2.65
N PRO A 238 -14.03 -14.86 -2.80
CA PRO A 238 -14.25 -13.81 -1.82
C PRO A 238 -15.73 -13.46 -1.67
N ARG A 239 -16.14 -13.20 -0.43
CA ARG A 239 -17.46 -12.61 -0.12
C ARG A 239 -17.42 -11.11 -0.44
N PRO A 240 -18.53 -10.52 -0.91
CA PRO A 240 -18.60 -9.10 -1.21
C PRO A 240 -18.53 -8.26 0.08
N LEU A 241 -18.11 -6.99 0.01
CA LEU A 241 -17.79 -6.18 1.19
C LEU A 241 -19.00 -6.00 2.13
N GLU A 242 -20.21 -5.99 1.58
CA GLU A 242 -21.49 -5.86 2.27
C GLU A 242 -21.78 -7.05 3.20
N SER A 243 -21.03 -8.15 3.06
CA SER A 243 -21.04 -9.27 3.99
C SER A 243 -20.40 -8.96 5.34
N PHE A 244 -19.67 -7.85 5.45
CA PHE A 244 -18.91 -7.46 6.63
C PHE A 244 -19.47 -6.17 7.22
N ALA A 245 -19.33 -6.00 8.53
CA ALA A 245 -19.79 -4.81 9.23
C ALA A 245 -18.61 -3.90 9.55
N GLU A 246 -18.76 -2.60 9.31
CA GLU A 246 -17.79 -1.63 9.79
C GLU A 246 -17.83 -1.52 11.32
N ARG A 247 -16.67 -1.55 11.95
CA ARG A 247 -16.50 -1.37 13.39
C ARG A 247 -16.70 0.09 13.77
N THR A 248 -17.80 0.35 14.47
CA THR A 248 -18.14 1.67 15.02
C THR A 248 -17.89 1.75 16.53
N ASP A 249 -17.48 0.64 17.14
CA ASP A 249 -17.30 0.45 18.58
C ASP A 249 -15.95 0.96 19.11
N MET A 250 -15.01 1.33 18.23
CA MET A 250 -13.70 1.83 18.63
C MET A 250 -13.59 3.36 18.49
N PRO A 251 -13.30 4.09 19.58
CA PRO A 251 -13.05 5.53 19.50
C PRO A 251 -11.79 5.80 18.67
N ASP A 252 -11.69 6.98 18.04
CA ASP A 252 -10.52 7.38 17.23
C ASP A 252 -9.19 7.23 18.02
N SER A 253 -9.22 7.43 19.34
CA SER A 253 -8.05 7.25 20.22
C SER A 253 -7.56 5.80 20.37
N ALA A 254 -8.40 4.82 20.03
CA ALA A 254 -8.09 3.39 20.09
C ALA A 254 -7.68 2.81 18.73
N LYS A 255 -7.83 3.57 17.63
CA LYS A 255 -7.36 3.18 16.30
C LYS A 255 -5.85 3.36 16.21
N ALA A 256 -5.14 2.46 15.51
CA ALA A 256 -3.69 2.58 15.33
C ALA A 256 -3.33 3.88 14.58
N HIS A 257 -2.33 4.59 15.07
CA HIS A 257 -1.77 5.80 14.44
C HIS A 257 -0.28 5.91 14.75
N ASP A 258 0.42 4.83 14.46
CA ASP A 258 1.78 4.53 14.92
C ASP A 258 2.76 5.63 14.51
N LEU A 259 2.66 6.13 13.27
CA LEU A 259 3.57 7.17 12.80
C LEU A 259 3.31 8.51 13.49
N ALA A 260 2.05 8.90 13.71
CA ALA A 260 1.73 10.10 14.48
C ALA A 260 2.10 9.96 15.96
N LEU A 261 1.97 8.77 16.55
CA LEU A 261 2.46 8.49 17.91
C LEU A 261 3.98 8.64 18.00
N MET A 262 4.71 8.11 17.02
CA MET A 262 6.18 8.26 16.94
C MET A 262 6.62 9.71 16.82
N LEU A 263 5.80 10.58 16.21
CA LEU A 263 6.05 12.02 16.15
C LEU A 263 5.51 12.78 17.36
N GLY A 264 4.85 12.13 18.32
CA GLY A 264 4.20 12.80 19.45
C GLY A 264 3.07 13.75 19.02
N ALA A 265 2.44 13.46 17.88
CA ALA A 265 1.33 14.22 17.31
C ALA A 265 -0.01 13.43 17.34
N GLY A 266 -0.01 12.21 17.89
CA GLY A 266 -1.16 11.30 17.87
C GLY A 266 -2.47 11.92 18.37
N SER A 267 -2.43 12.65 19.49
CA SER A 267 -3.63 13.30 20.05
C SER A 267 -4.14 14.51 19.27
N PHE A 268 -3.40 14.99 18.27
CA PHE A 268 -3.73 16.18 17.49
C PHE A 268 -4.17 15.86 16.07
N VAL A 269 -4.04 14.60 15.65
CA VAL A 269 -4.49 14.13 14.34
C VAL A 269 -5.75 13.30 14.49
N LYS A 270 -6.63 13.36 13.48
CA LYS A 270 -7.82 12.52 13.43
C LYS A 270 -7.58 11.34 12.54
N VAL A 271 -7.69 10.16 13.13
CA VAL A 271 -7.49 8.88 12.46
C VAL A 271 -8.85 8.37 12.05
N ARG A 272 -9.12 8.40 10.76
CA ARG A 272 -10.41 7.98 10.21
C ARG A 272 -10.17 7.01 9.07
N PHE A 273 -10.13 5.75 9.44
CA PHE A 273 -10.21 4.66 8.50
C PHE A 273 -11.20 3.60 8.97
N PRO A 274 -11.92 2.96 8.03
CA PRO A 274 -12.84 1.89 8.33
C PRO A 274 -12.06 0.64 8.73
N GLU A 275 -12.55 -0.05 9.74
CA GLU A 275 -12.16 -1.41 10.07
C GLU A 275 -13.38 -2.30 9.97
N PHE A 276 -13.21 -3.55 9.58
CA PHE A 276 -14.32 -4.47 9.38
C PHE A 276 -14.28 -5.64 10.35
N THR A 277 -15.45 -6.17 10.62
CA THR A 277 -15.66 -7.39 11.37
C THR A 277 -16.58 -8.32 10.60
N ASP A 278 -16.56 -9.62 10.90
CA ASP A 278 -17.54 -10.59 10.39
C ASP A 278 -18.50 -10.95 11.54
N PRO A 279 -19.66 -10.28 11.66
CA PRO A 279 -20.60 -10.53 12.76
C PRO A 279 -21.04 -12.00 12.84
N ALA A 280 -21.16 -12.67 11.69
CA ALA A 280 -21.62 -14.05 11.64
C ALA A 280 -20.59 -15.04 12.20
N ALA A 281 -19.29 -14.68 12.14
CA ALA A 281 -18.21 -15.52 12.63
C ALA A 281 -17.79 -15.18 14.06
N VAL A 282 -17.76 -13.89 14.42
CA VAL A 282 -17.18 -13.39 15.68
C VAL A 282 -17.79 -14.03 16.93
N GLU A 283 -19.11 -14.23 16.96
CA GLU A 283 -19.80 -14.84 18.12
C GLU A 283 -19.36 -16.29 18.39
N ARG A 284 -18.87 -16.97 17.34
CA ARG A 284 -18.48 -18.38 17.37
C ARG A 284 -16.99 -18.59 17.58
N LEU A 285 -16.18 -17.52 17.52
CA LEU A 285 -14.74 -17.63 17.63
C LEU A 285 -14.33 -18.17 19.00
N ARG A 286 -13.37 -19.10 19.00
CA ARG A 286 -12.66 -19.54 20.20
C ARG A 286 -11.17 -19.43 19.93
N ILE A 287 -10.49 -18.60 20.71
CA ILE A 287 -9.06 -18.32 20.57
C ILE A 287 -8.32 -18.99 21.71
N ALA A 288 -7.41 -19.91 21.37
CA ALA A 288 -6.48 -20.53 22.31
C ALA A 288 -5.06 -20.03 22.03
N TYR A 289 -4.36 -19.62 23.08
CA TYR A 289 -2.96 -19.22 23.02
C TYR A 289 -2.08 -20.40 23.42
N LEU A 290 -1.13 -20.75 22.55
CA LEU A 290 -0.21 -21.87 22.80
C LEU A 290 1.04 -21.44 23.57
N ASP A 291 1.33 -20.14 23.60
CA ASP A 291 2.37 -19.54 24.42
C ASP A 291 1.73 -18.80 25.60
N PRO A 292 1.93 -19.25 26.86
CA PRO A 292 1.35 -18.58 28.02
C PRO A 292 1.95 -17.19 28.28
N ALA A 293 3.15 -16.88 27.75
CA ALA A 293 3.83 -15.60 27.92
C ALA A 293 3.35 -14.54 26.90
N ARG A 294 2.83 -14.96 25.73
CA ARG A 294 2.31 -14.06 24.69
C ARG A 294 0.81 -14.30 24.47
N ARG A 295 -0.02 -13.60 25.23
CA ARG A 295 -1.50 -13.67 25.14
C ARG A 295 -2.12 -12.56 24.29
N ASP A 296 -1.37 -12.07 23.32
CA ASP A 296 -1.79 -11.03 22.37
C ASP A 296 -1.64 -11.51 20.92
N TRP A 297 -1.85 -10.63 19.95
CA TRP A 297 -1.80 -10.97 18.54
C TRP A 297 -0.41 -11.44 18.05
N THR A 298 0.67 -11.15 18.80
CA THR A 298 2.04 -11.61 18.52
C THR A 298 2.31 -13.02 19.04
N GLY A 299 1.39 -13.57 19.85
CA GLY A 299 1.43 -14.94 20.33
C GLY A 299 1.00 -15.95 19.27
N LEU A 300 1.43 -17.20 19.44
CA LEU A 300 0.94 -18.33 18.66
C LEU A 300 -0.51 -18.62 19.07
N ARG A 301 -1.44 -18.47 18.12
CA ARG A 301 -2.89 -18.64 18.34
C ARG A 301 -3.46 -19.76 17.49
N VAL A 302 -4.43 -20.47 18.06
CA VAL A 302 -5.37 -21.33 17.33
C VAL A 302 -6.74 -20.69 17.45
N ILE A 303 -7.33 -20.34 16.31
CA ILE A 303 -8.62 -19.67 16.19
C ILE A 303 -9.60 -20.67 15.57
N ASP A 304 -10.45 -21.27 16.38
CA ASP A 304 -11.58 -22.06 15.88
C ASP A 304 -12.71 -21.10 15.49
N THR A 305 -13.17 -21.18 14.24
CA THR A 305 -14.11 -20.20 13.68
C THR A 305 -15.58 -20.62 13.78
N GLY A 306 -15.82 -21.90 14.09
CA GLY A 306 -17.14 -22.52 14.04
C GLY A 306 -17.61 -22.91 12.62
N GLN A 307 -16.78 -22.75 11.59
CA GLN A 307 -17.12 -23.14 10.21
C GLN A 307 -16.80 -24.62 9.94
N THR A 308 -17.72 -25.52 10.29
CA THR A 308 -17.52 -26.96 10.09
C THR A 308 -17.36 -27.33 8.61
N GLY A 309 -16.42 -28.24 8.29
CA GLY A 309 -16.18 -28.74 6.93
C GLY A 309 -15.39 -27.81 6.02
N LYS A 310 -14.95 -26.64 6.52
CA LYS A 310 -14.06 -25.73 5.80
C LYS A 310 -12.58 -26.08 6.03
N PRO A 311 -11.68 -25.66 5.13
CA PRO A 311 -10.25 -25.93 5.26
C PRO A 311 -9.62 -25.34 6.53
N VAL A 312 -8.44 -25.82 6.88
CA VAL A 312 -7.58 -25.29 7.96
C VAL A 312 -6.49 -24.42 7.35
N LEU A 313 -6.36 -23.20 7.85
CA LEU A 313 -5.32 -22.24 7.45
C LEU A 313 -4.24 -22.18 8.53
N LEU A 314 -2.97 -22.30 8.13
CA LEU A 314 -1.83 -21.82 8.90
C LEU A 314 -1.31 -20.56 8.21
N ILE A 315 -1.27 -19.44 8.93
CA ILE A 315 -0.77 -18.17 8.40
C ILE A 315 0.29 -17.58 9.34
N THR A 316 1.44 -17.17 8.79
CA THR A 316 2.34 -16.31 9.55
C THR A 316 1.85 -14.87 9.44
N VAL A 317 1.88 -14.14 10.55
CA VAL A 317 1.23 -12.83 10.68
C VAL A 317 2.22 -11.78 11.17
N ASP A 318 2.01 -10.54 10.75
CA ASP A 318 2.48 -9.35 11.45
C ASP A 318 1.30 -8.41 11.80
N SER A 319 1.58 -7.15 12.10
CA SER A 319 0.55 -6.19 12.50
C SER A 319 -0.45 -5.88 11.37
N PHE A 320 -0.10 -6.05 10.09
CA PHE A 320 -1.00 -5.87 8.94
C PHE A 320 -2.08 -6.96 8.88
N SER A 321 -1.73 -8.19 9.25
CA SER A 321 -2.66 -9.32 9.30
C SER A 321 -3.88 -9.09 10.21
N ASN A 322 -3.79 -8.20 11.21
CA ASN A 322 -4.91 -7.96 12.12
C ASN A 322 -6.16 -7.46 11.40
N ALA A 323 -6.00 -6.60 10.38
CA ALA A 323 -7.11 -6.13 9.56
C ALA A 323 -7.56 -7.17 8.51
N LEU A 324 -6.73 -8.18 8.21
CA LEU A 324 -7.02 -9.23 7.25
C LEU A 324 -7.89 -10.36 7.85
N LEU A 325 -7.60 -10.75 9.10
CA LEU A 325 -8.22 -11.91 9.76
C LEU A 325 -9.76 -11.93 9.75
N PRO A 326 -10.48 -10.80 9.99
CA PRO A 326 -11.94 -10.79 9.97
C PRO A 326 -12.55 -11.33 8.67
N PHE A 327 -11.91 -11.05 7.54
CA PHE A 327 -12.39 -11.51 6.23
C PHE A 327 -12.19 -13.00 6.00
N LEU A 328 -11.28 -13.63 6.74
CA LEU A 328 -10.92 -15.05 6.59
C LEU A 328 -11.79 -15.97 7.46
N TYR A 329 -12.42 -15.48 8.53
CA TYR A 329 -13.14 -16.34 9.49
C TYR A 329 -14.27 -17.16 8.88
N GLY A 330 -14.95 -16.64 7.85
CA GLY A 330 -16.01 -17.37 7.15
C GLY A 330 -15.53 -18.51 6.24
N HIS A 331 -14.22 -18.57 5.92
CA HIS A 331 -13.66 -19.44 4.89
C HIS A 331 -12.90 -20.65 5.42
N PHE A 332 -12.51 -20.63 6.70
CA PHE A 332 -11.68 -21.65 7.33
C PHE A 332 -12.33 -22.16 8.59
N SER A 333 -12.26 -23.46 8.85
CA SER A 333 -12.77 -24.06 10.11
C SER A 333 -11.88 -23.69 11.30
N ARG A 334 -10.58 -23.54 11.02
CA ARG A 334 -9.54 -23.19 11.97
C ARG A 334 -8.47 -22.36 11.29
N ILE A 335 -8.02 -21.32 11.98
CA ILE A 335 -6.87 -20.50 11.58
C ILE A 335 -5.81 -20.58 12.68
N VAL A 336 -4.62 -21.06 12.32
CA VAL A 336 -3.45 -21.07 13.19
C VAL A 336 -2.58 -19.89 12.79
N THR A 337 -2.30 -18.97 13.73
CA THR A 337 -1.48 -17.79 13.46
C THR A 337 -0.17 -17.85 14.23
N ALA A 338 0.96 -17.64 13.56
CA ALA A 338 2.27 -17.50 14.19
C ALA A 338 2.90 -16.17 13.78
N HIS A 339 3.51 -15.44 14.72
CA HIS A 339 4.13 -14.17 14.36
C HIS A 339 5.41 -14.38 13.52
N ASN A 340 5.68 -13.48 12.58
CA ASN A 340 6.82 -13.58 11.65
C ASN A 340 8.20 -13.64 12.37
N ASP A 341 8.33 -13.07 13.58
CA ASP A 341 9.55 -13.14 14.41
C ASP A 341 9.85 -14.54 14.96
N GLN A 342 8.85 -15.43 15.00
CA GLN A 342 8.99 -16.83 15.44
C GLN A 342 9.37 -17.76 14.28
N GLY A 343 9.72 -17.20 13.12
CA GLY A 343 10.09 -17.93 11.91
C GLY A 343 8.91 -18.13 10.96
N VAL A 344 9.20 -17.97 9.67
CA VAL A 344 8.20 -18.01 8.58
C VAL A 344 7.97 -19.41 7.99
N TRP A 345 8.88 -20.35 8.26
CA TRP A 345 8.72 -21.76 7.86
C TRP A 345 8.48 -22.63 9.09
N ARG A 346 7.21 -22.84 9.43
CA ARG A 346 6.77 -23.50 10.67
C ARG A 346 6.40 -24.96 10.46
N ARG A 347 7.39 -25.79 10.10
CA ARG A 347 7.16 -27.22 9.84
C ARG A 347 6.55 -27.93 11.06
N ASP A 348 6.95 -27.52 12.27
CA ASP A 348 6.37 -27.98 13.52
C ASP A 348 4.85 -27.75 13.61
N LEU A 349 4.36 -26.61 13.12
CA LEU A 349 2.93 -26.30 13.08
C LEU A 349 2.21 -27.00 11.92
N ILE A 350 2.88 -27.13 10.77
CA ILE A 350 2.35 -27.87 9.62
C ILE A 350 2.10 -29.33 10.00
N ASP A 351 3.09 -29.96 10.64
CA ASP A 351 2.99 -31.36 11.09
C ASP A 351 1.95 -31.51 12.20
N ARG A 352 1.86 -30.56 13.13
CA ARG A 352 0.91 -30.63 14.25
C ARG A 352 -0.55 -30.39 13.84
N PHE A 353 -0.81 -29.38 13.01
CA PHE A 353 -2.16 -28.91 12.73
C PHE A 353 -2.70 -29.39 11.38
N GLN A 354 -1.86 -29.99 10.56
CA GLN A 354 -2.25 -30.54 9.26
C GLN A 354 -3.07 -29.52 8.41
N PRO A 355 -2.60 -28.27 8.22
CA PRO A 355 -3.35 -27.27 7.46
C PRO A 355 -3.47 -27.64 5.97
N ASP A 356 -4.63 -27.34 5.38
CA ASP A 356 -4.85 -27.42 3.94
C ASP A 356 -4.15 -26.27 3.20
N VAL A 357 -4.07 -25.09 3.84
CA VAL A 357 -3.41 -23.89 3.30
C VAL A 357 -2.34 -23.42 4.27
N VAL A 358 -1.13 -23.21 3.76
CA VAL A 358 -0.04 -22.52 4.45
C VAL A 358 0.20 -21.18 3.76
N ALA A 359 -0.06 -20.09 4.46
CA ALA A 359 0.15 -18.74 3.99
C ALA A 359 1.27 -18.04 4.76
N ILE A 360 2.06 -17.21 4.07
CA ILE A 360 2.93 -16.24 4.70
C ILE A 360 2.39 -14.86 4.35
N GLU A 361 2.01 -14.07 5.35
CA GLU A 361 1.76 -12.64 5.18
C GLU A 361 3.00 -11.86 5.62
N THR A 362 3.48 -10.98 4.76
CA THR A 362 4.63 -10.13 5.07
C THR A 362 4.56 -8.80 4.33
N LEU A 363 5.19 -7.79 4.90
CA LEU A 363 5.44 -6.52 4.23
C LEU A 363 6.43 -6.64 3.07
N GLU A 364 6.29 -5.72 2.12
CA GLU A 364 7.10 -5.68 0.91
C GLU A 364 8.61 -5.68 1.14
N ASN A 365 9.07 -4.91 2.12
CA ASN A 365 10.48 -4.86 2.53
C ASN A 365 10.94 -6.18 3.18
N GLY A 366 10.03 -6.88 3.87
CA GLY A 366 10.25 -8.20 4.46
C GLY A 366 10.29 -9.33 3.43
N ALA A 367 9.65 -9.16 2.27
CA ALA A 367 9.54 -10.21 1.25
C ALA A 367 10.90 -10.80 0.83
N ALA A 368 11.98 -10.02 0.84
CA ALA A 368 13.31 -10.51 0.50
C ALA A 368 13.88 -11.53 1.51
N LEU A 369 13.40 -11.50 2.75
CA LEU A 369 13.98 -12.22 3.89
C LEU A 369 13.26 -13.54 4.18
N ILE A 370 12.06 -13.74 3.64
CA ILE A 370 11.18 -14.87 4.03
C ILE A 370 11.50 -16.21 3.33
N MET A 371 12.40 -16.24 2.35
CA MET A 371 12.75 -17.45 1.57
C MET A 371 14.13 -18.04 1.89
N GLY A 372 14.74 -17.67 3.02
CA GLY A 372 15.99 -18.27 3.50
C GLY A 372 15.82 -19.74 3.92
N ASP A 373 16.96 -20.45 3.99
CA ASP A 373 17.12 -21.81 4.54
C ASP A 373 16.12 -22.86 4.03
N THR A 374 16.07 -23.04 2.70
CA THR A 374 15.22 -24.04 2.04
C THR A 374 16.04 -25.15 1.38
N ALA A 375 15.44 -26.34 1.25
CA ALA A 375 15.97 -27.38 0.37
C ALA A 375 16.07 -26.87 -1.08
N ALA A 376 16.90 -27.52 -1.90
CA ALA A 376 16.99 -27.18 -3.31
C ALA A 376 15.67 -27.58 -4.02
N PRO A 377 15.12 -26.73 -4.91
CA PRO A 377 13.96 -27.10 -5.72
C PRO A 377 14.31 -28.17 -6.75
N SER A 378 13.29 -28.78 -7.36
CA SER A 378 13.45 -29.78 -8.43
C SER A 378 14.31 -29.27 -9.60
N ALA A 379 14.94 -30.19 -10.34
CA ALA A 379 15.75 -29.83 -11.52
C ALA A 379 14.92 -29.06 -12.57
N ASP A 380 13.65 -29.45 -12.75
CA ASP A 380 12.74 -28.79 -13.67
C ASP A 380 12.39 -27.37 -13.21
N ALA A 381 12.11 -27.18 -11.92
CA ALA A 381 11.88 -25.85 -11.35
C ALA A 381 13.13 -24.96 -11.51
N ARG A 382 14.32 -25.47 -11.21
CA ARG A 382 15.59 -24.75 -11.44
C ARG A 382 15.72 -24.29 -12.89
N ALA A 383 15.38 -25.16 -13.85
CA ALA A 383 15.46 -24.83 -15.28
C ALA A 383 14.43 -23.76 -15.68
N ARG A 384 13.19 -23.83 -15.22
CA ARG A 384 12.16 -22.81 -15.48
C ARG A 384 12.53 -21.45 -14.88
N ILE A 385 12.97 -21.44 -13.62
CA ILE A 385 13.44 -20.24 -12.91
C ILE A 385 14.63 -19.62 -13.64
N ALA A 386 15.63 -20.42 -14.03
CA ALA A 386 16.79 -19.91 -14.76
C ALA A 386 16.40 -19.23 -16.07
N ARG A 387 15.45 -19.81 -16.83
CA ARG A 387 14.92 -19.21 -18.07
C ARG A 387 14.15 -17.90 -17.81
N ALA A 388 13.29 -17.87 -16.79
CA ALA A 388 12.55 -16.66 -16.45
C ALA A 388 13.49 -15.53 -16.00
N VAL A 389 14.45 -15.80 -15.11
CA VAL A 389 15.42 -14.81 -14.65
C VAL A 389 16.33 -14.32 -15.78
N ALA A 390 16.73 -15.20 -16.72
CA ALA A 390 17.49 -14.77 -17.89
C ALA A 390 16.70 -13.79 -18.78
N ARG A 391 15.36 -13.91 -18.81
CA ARG A 391 14.44 -13.01 -19.53
C ARG A 391 13.86 -11.90 -18.64
N ARG A 392 14.42 -11.62 -17.46
CA ARG A 392 13.82 -10.67 -16.48
C ARG A 392 13.43 -9.31 -17.07
N ARG A 393 14.18 -8.82 -18.07
CA ARG A 393 13.90 -7.55 -18.74
C ARG A 393 12.56 -7.55 -19.49
N ALA A 394 12.11 -8.71 -19.97
CA ALA A 394 10.81 -8.86 -20.63
C ALA A 394 9.62 -8.72 -19.66
N TYR A 395 9.84 -8.92 -18.36
CA TYR A 395 8.82 -8.78 -17.31
C TYR A 395 8.94 -7.46 -16.53
N ALA A 396 9.87 -6.59 -16.94
CA ALA A 396 9.98 -5.28 -16.35
C ALA A 396 8.83 -4.42 -16.89
N VAL A 397 8.08 -3.80 -15.98
CA VAL A 397 7.20 -2.69 -16.35
C VAL A 397 8.13 -1.52 -16.59
N VAL A 398 8.34 -1.21 -17.85
CA VAL A 398 8.95 0.05 -18.25
C VAL A 398 7.78 1.03 -18.28
N PRO A 399 7.55 1.84 -17.22
CA PRO A 399 6.66 2.99 -17.37
C PRO A 399 7.16 3.79 -18.58
N PRO A 400 6.31 4.50 -19.32
CA PRO A 400 6.75 5.29 -20.46
C PRO A 400 7.60 6.49 -19.99
N HIS A 401 8.80 6.25 -19.49
CA HIS A 401 9.85 7.25 -19.33
C HIS A 401 10.97 7.03 -20.35
N ASP A 402 11.10 5.80 -20.87
CA ASP A 402 12.24 5.42 -21.72
C ASP A 402 11.98 5.46 -23.23
N VAL A 403 10.74 5.73 -23.69
CA VAL A 403 10.50 5.91 -25.13
C VAL A 403 10.70 7.38 -25.54
N TYR A 404 10.34 8.32 -24.67
CA TYR A 404 10.54 9.76 -24.92
C TYR A 404 10.87 10.45 -23.58
N GLY A 405 12.16 10.71 -23.36
CA GLY A 405 12.68 11.31 -22.13
C GLY A 405 12.30 12.79 -21.99
N GLY A 406 11.57 13.12 -20.92
CA GLY A 406 11.27 14.50 -20.53
C GLY A 406 10.48 14.57 -19.21
N GLU A 407 10.61 15.70 -18.49
CA GLU A 407 9.72 16.06 -17.38
C GLU A 407 8.28 16.19 -17.92
N ARG A 408 7.34 15.39 -17.41
CA ARG A 408 5.91 15.48 -17.75
C ARG A 408 5.17 16.31 -16.72
N ARG A 409 4.17 17.07 -17.16
CA ARG A 409 3.28 17.81 -16.27
C ARG A 409 2.08 16.94 -15.89
N MET A 410 1.79 16.84 -14.59
CA MET A 410 0.61 16.11 -14.10
C MET A 410 -0.66 16.99 -14.18
N VAL A 411 -1.76 16.40 -14.66
CA VAL A 411 -3.11 16.99 -14.68
C VAL A 411 -4.09 15.96 -14.13
N GLU A 412 -4.77 16.28 -13.04
CA GLU A 412 -5.75 15.37 -12.42
C GLU A 412 -7.13 16.01 -12.34
N GLY A 413 -8.15 15.21 -12.62
CA GLY A 413 -9.54 15.50 -12.32
C GLY A 413 -9.88 15.35 -10.83
N GLY A 414 -11.12 15.68 -10.50
CA GLY A 414 -11.72 15.54 -9.19
C GLY A 414 -12.54 14.25 -9.06
N GLU A 415 -13.65 14.35 -8.33
CA GLU A 415 -14.74 13.37 -8.42
C GLU A 415 -15.83 13.96 -9.31
N GLY A 416 -16.42 13.16 -10.19
CA GLY A 416 -17.48 13.58 -11.12
C GLY A 416 -16.95 13.91 -12.52
N ASP A 417 -17.84 14.33 -13.40
CA ASP A 417 -17.55 14.55 -14.83
C ASP A 417 -16.65 15.78 -15.05
N ASP A 418 -15.42 15.57 -15.50
CA ASP A 418 -14.40 16.60 -15.67
C ASP A 418 -14.10 16.94 -17.14
N LYS A 419 -13.55 18.14 -17.35
CA LYS A 419 -12.97 18.57 -18.63
C LYS A 419 -11.51 18.89 -18.44
N LEU A 420 -10.66 17.94 -18.82
CA LEU A 420 -9.23 18.02 -18.62
C LEU A 420 -8.52 18.35 -19.93
N LYS A 421 -7.51 19.22 -19.81
CA LYS A 421 -6.74 19.71 -20.94
C LYS A 421 -5.26 19.77 -20.59
N GLY A 422 -4.45 19.08 -21.40
CA GLY A 422 -3.00 19.11 -21.38
C GLY A 422 -2.43 20.37 -22.02
N SER A 423 -1.24 20.25 -22.57
CA SER A 423 -0.43 21.34 -23.09
C SER A 423 0.22 20.94 -24.42
N ARG A 424 1.20 21.70 -24.90
CA ARG A 424 1.98 21.32 -26.11
C ARG A 424 3.25 20.53 -25.75
N ARG A 425 3.30 19.98 -24.55
CA ARG A 425 4.40 19.21 -23.99
C ARG A 425 3.81 17.90 -23.48
N ALA A 426 4.67 16.93 -23.22
CA ALA A 426 4.26 15.69 -22.59
C ALA A 426 3.58 15.96 -21.22
N ASP A 427 2.33 15.54 -21.09
CA ASP A 427 1.52 15.60 -19.89
C ASP A 427 1.18 14.15 -19.42
N ASP A 428 0.91 14.00 -18.12
CA ASP A 428 0.26 12.82 -17.56
C ASP A 428 -1.11 13.28 -17.04
N ILE A 429 -2.18 12.83 -17.69
CA ILE A 429 -3.55 13.29 -17.46
C ILE A 429 -4.43 12.15 -16.97
N GLN A 430 -5.12 12.37 -15.86
CA GLN A 430 -6.00 11.39 -15.23
C GLN A 430 -7.38 11.97 -14.91
N GLY A 431 -8.44 11.37 -15.47
CA GLY A 431 -9.86 11.73 -15.27
C GLY A 431 -10.36 11.43 -13.86
N ARG A 432 -10.15 10.19 -13.38
CA ARG A 432 -10.64 9.62 -12.10
C ARG A 432 -12.13 9.18 -12.25
N PRO A 433 -12.96 9.01 -11.20
CA PRO A 433 -14.37 8.67 -11.41
C PRO A 433 -15.18 9.83 -11.97
N GLY A 434 -15.89 9.62 -13.06
CA GLY A 434 -16.64 10.64 -13.80
C GLY A 434 -16.83 10.22 -15.25
N ASN A 435 -17.71 10.87 -16.01
CA ASN A 435 -17.67 10.81 -17.48
C ASN A 435 -16.80 11.96 -17.97
N ASP A 436 -15.52 11.69 -18.16
CA ASP A 436 -14.52 12.72 -18.35
C ASP A 436 -14.27 13.00 -19.84
N SER A 437 -13.95 14.25 -20.14
CA SER A 437 -13.45 14.68 -21.44
C SER A 437 -12.00 15.11 -21.30
N ILE A 438 -11.09 14.31 -21.84
CA ILE A 438 -9.65 14.48 -21.71
C ILE A 438 -9.04 14.81 -23.06
N SER A 439 -8.26 15.88 -23.14
CA SER A 439 -7.50 16.26 -24.32
C SER A 439 -6.02 16.49 -23.96
N GLY A 440 -5.12 15.65 -24.48
CA GLY A 440 -3.66 15.77 -24.31
C GLY A 440 -3.10 17.02 -25.01
N LEU A 441 -3.65 17.31 -26.18
CA LEU A 441 -3.26 18.35 -27.13
C LEU A 441 -2.01 18.00 -27.92
N GLY A 442 -0.81 18.10 -27.39
CA GLY A 442 0.35 17.70 -28.16
C GLY A 442 1.58 17.48 -27.32
N GLY A 443 2.48 16.62 -27.77
CA GLY A 443 3.51 16.02 -26.92
C GLY A 443 3.20 14.54 -26.72
N ASP A 444 4.14 13.79 -26.14
CA ASP A 444 3.96 12.35 -25.89
C ASP A 444 3.29 12.15 -24.52
N ASP A 445 1.97 12.08 -24.53
CA ASP A 445 1.11 12.15 -23.36
C ASP A 445 0.74 10.77 -22.80
N ILE A 446 0.30 10.76 -21.55
CA ILE A 446 -0.29 9.60 -20.89
C ILE A 446 -1.69 9.97 -20.43
N LEU A 447 -2.72 9.35 -21.01
CA LEU A 447 -4.12 9.66 -20.73
C LEU A 447 -4.81 8.46 -20.08
N ARG A 448 -5.45 8.69 -18.94
CA ARG A 448 -6.25 7.71 -18.20
C ARG A 448 -7.62 8.29 -17.92
N GLY A 449 -8.68 7.67 -18.44
CA GLY A 449 -10.07 8.07 -18.15
C GLY A 449 -10.40 7.80 -16.69
N GLY A 450 -10.53 6.53 -16.34
CA GLY A 450 -10.70 6.12 -14.95
C GLY A 450 -11.92 5.25 -14.79
N ARG A 451 -13.00 5.78 -14.21
CA ARG A 451 -14.27 5.05 -14.13
C ARG A 451 -15.37 5.96 -14.65
N GLY A 452 -16.08 5.50 -15.65
CA GLY A 452 -17.23 6.18 -16.24
C GLY A 452 -17.12 6.09 -17.75
N ARG A 453 -17.95 6.84 -18.47
CA ARG A 453 -17.89 6.85 -19.93
C ARG A 453 -17.06 8.03 -20.39
N ASP A 454 -15.78 7.78 -20.57
CA ASP A 454 -14.78 8.79 -20.84
C ASP A 454 -14.60 9.00 -22.35
N THR A 455 -14.15 10.20 -22.71
CA THR A 455 -13.69 10.54 -24.06
C THR A 455 -12.28 11.08 -23.97
N LEU A 456 -11.32 10.33 -24.51
CA LEU A 456 -9.90 10.67 -24.53
C LEU A 456 -9.46 11.02 -25.95
N ASP A 457 -8.69 12.09 -26.07
CA ASP A 457 -8.04 12.54 -27.30
C ASP A 457 -6.58 12.89 -26.98
N GLY A 458 -5.64 12.08 -27.45
CA GLY A 458 -4.19 12.29 -27.26
C GLY A 458 -3.75 13.57 -27.96
N GLY A 459 -3.95 13.63 -29.27
CA GLY A 459 -3.56 14.74 -30.12
C GLY A 459 -2.29 14.40 -30.90
N PRO A 460 -1.50 15.38 -31.40
CA PRO A 460 -0.23 15.04 -32.04
C PRO A 460 0.85 14.64 -31.04
N GLY A 461 1.42 13.45 -31.21
CA GLY A 461 2.41 12.89 -30.30
C GLY A 461 2.33 11.37 -30.30
N ASN A 462 3.22 10.70 -29.59
CA ASN A 462 3.14 9.26 -29.38
C ASN A 462 2.52 9.03 -27.99
N ASP A 463 1.21 8.87 -27.97
CA ASP A 463 0.42 8.89 -26.76
C ASP A 463 0.17 7.49 -26.22
N TRP A 464 -0.06 7.41 -24.91
CA TRP A 464 -0.54 6.21 -24.25
C TRP A 464 -1.93 6.48 -23.70
N LEU A 465 -2.92 5.70 -24.11
CA LEU A 465 -4.32 5.89 -23.75
C LEU A 465 -4.90 4.65 -23.06
N SER A 466 -5.62 4.85 -21.97
CA SER A 466 -6.45 3.83 -21.33
C SER A 466 -7.77 4.45 -20.90
N GLY A 467 -8.89 3.93 -21.40
CA GLY A 467 -10.24 4.37 -21.02
C GLY A 467 -10.49 4.15 -19.54
N GLY A 468 -10.13 2.97 -19.03
CA GLY A 468 -10.31 2.64 -17.63
C GLY A 468 -11.42 1.61 -17.51
N ARG A 469 -12.44 1.87 -16.70
CA ARG A 469 -13.63 1.03 -16.57
C ARG A 469 -14.81 1.68 -17.26
N ASP A 470 -15.72 0.84 -17.72
CA ASP A 470 -16.99 1.17 -18.39
C ASP A 470 -16.81 1.27 -19.91
N ALA A 471 -17.40 2.25 -20.60
CA ALA A 471 -17.42 2.23 -22.07
C ALA A 471 -16.92 3.55 -22.63
N ASP A 472 -15.68 3.53 -23.12
CA ASP A 472 -14.93 4.73 -23.43
C ASP A 472 -14.74 4.94 -24.94
N ILE A 473 -14.43 6.19 -25.29
CA ILE A 473 -14.09 6.60 -26.66
C ILE A 473 -12.65 7.13 -26.64
N LEU A 474 -11.77 6.47 -27.39
CA LEU A 474 -10.35 6.78 -27.46
C LEU A 474 -9.96 7.28 -28.86
N ARG A 475 -9.21 8.37 -28.91
CA ARG A 475 -8.54 8.88 -30.11
C ARG A 475 -7.06 9.09 -29.81
N GLY A 476 -6.20 8.42 -30.57
CA GLY A 476 -4.75 8.61 -30.46
C GLY A 476 -4.37 9.97 -31.04
N GLY A 477 -4.81 10.24 -32.27
CA GLY A 477 -4.36 11.37 -33.06
C GLY A 477 -3.17 10.99 -33.95
N PRO A 478 -2.42 11.99 -34.47
CA PRO A 478 -1.23 11.71 -35.28
C PRO A 478 -0.02 11.29 -34.42
N GLY A 479 0.48 10.08 -34.65
CA GLY A 479 1.73 9.58 -34.07
C GLY A 479 1.67 8.07 -33.84
N ALA A 480 2.66 7.51 -33.15
CA ALA A 480 2.70 6.08 -32.87
C ALA A 480 2.09 5.80 -31.49
N ASP A 481 0.77 5.60 -31.45
CA ASP A 481 0.01 5.56 -30.21
C ASP A 481 -0.12 4.16 -29.61
N VAL A 482 -0.41 4.12 -28.31
CA VAL A 482 -0.61 2.89 -27.56
C VAL A 482 -1.97 2.90 -26.88
N PHE A 483 -2.86 2.03 -27.33
CA PHE A 483 -4.16 1.81 -26.71
C PHE A 483 -4.06 0.63 -25.74
N ASN A 484 -4.15 0.93 -24.45
CA ASN A 484 -4.03 -0.07 -23.39
C ASN A 484 -5.38 -0.57 -22.89
N SER A 485 -5.51 -1.90 -22.81
CA SER A 485 -6.69 -2.56 -22.25
C SER A 485 -6.29 -3.70 -21.30
N PHE A 486 -7.13 -3.97 -20.30
CA PHE A 486 -6.88 -4.96 -19.25
C PHE A 486 -8.20 -5.68 -18.90
N GLU A 487 -8.11 -6.77 -18.11
CA GLU A 487 -9.32 -7.43 -17.59
C GLU A 487 -10.13 -6.43 -16.74
N GLU A 488 -11.45 -6.43 -16.83
CA GLU A 488 -12.35 -5.45 -16.18
C GLU A 488 -12.38 -4.03 -16.79
N ALA A 489 -11.70 -3.74 -17.91
CA ALA A 489 -11.73 -2.40 -18.52
C ALA A 489 -13.12 -2.01 -19.09
N GLY A 490 -13.96 -2.98 -19.43
CA GLY A 490 -15.25 -2.72 -20.08
C GLY A 490 -15.14 -2.71 -21.60
N VAL A 491 -15.89 -1.84 -22.30
CA VAL A 491 -16.02 -1.88 -23.77
C VAL A 491 -15.60 -0.56 -24.41
N ASP A 492 -14.36 -0.52 -24.87
CA ASP A 492 -13.71 0.68 -25.37
C ASP A 492 -13.74 0.73 -26.90
N GLN A 493 -13.89 1.93 -27.46
CA GLN A 493 -13.88 2.17 -28.89
C GLN A 493 -12.71 3.08 -29.27
N VAL A 494 -11.75 2.54 -30.03
CA VAL A 494 -10.68 3.32 -30.65
C VAL A 494 -11.17 3.81 -32.00
N MET A 495 -11.20 5.13 -32.19
CA MET A 495 -11.89 5.75 -33.32
C MET A 495 -11.00 6.00 -34.55
N ASP A 496 -9.68 5.98 -34.39
CA ASP A 496 -8.70 6.44 -35.39
C ASP A 496 -7.44 5.57 -35.49
N PHE A 497 -7.49 4.32 -35.01
CA PHE A 497 -6.34 3.42 -35.02
C PHE A 497 -5.68 3.30 -36.40
N ASN A 498 -4.40 3.66 -36.50
CA ASN A 498 -3.61 3.65 -37.71
C ASN A 498 -2.26 2.93 -37.53
N ALA A 499 -2.21 1.66 -37.93
CA ALA A 499 -0.98 0.86 -37.88
C ALA A 499 0.17 1.45 -38.73
N ALA A 500 -0.12 2.28 -39.73
CA ALA A 500 0.91 2.91 -40.55
C ALA A 500 1.66 4.04 -39.80
N ASP A 501 1.00 4.69 -38.84
CA ASP A 501 1.61 5.72 -37.99
C ASP A 501 2.41 5.09 -36.83
N GLY A 502 2.16 3.81 -36.54
CA GLY A 502 2.88 3.03 -35.53
C GLY A 502 2.00 2.55 -34.39
N ASP A 503 0.69 2.75 -34.50
CA ASP A 503 -0.27 2.38 -33.46
C ASP A 503 -0.22 0.93 -33.09
N ARG A 504 -0.43 0.68 -31.80
CA ARG A 504 -0.48 -0.65 -31.24
C ARG A 504 -1.46 -0.75 -30.09
N VAL A 505 -1.95 -1.96 -29.88
CA VAL A 505 -2.69 -2.34 -28.69
C VAL A 505 -1.73 -2.97 -27.68
N GLU A 506 -1.81 -2.53 -26.43
CA GLU A 506 -1.08 -3.13 -25.32
C GLU A 506 -2.07 -3.79 -24.36
N ILE A 507 -1.84 -5.08 -24.07
CA ILE A 507 -2.65 -5.85 -23.12
C ILE A 507 -1.79 -6.37 -21.98
N ALA A 508 -2.41 -6.58 -20.81
CA ALA A 508 -1.75 -7.03 -19.60
C ALA A 508 -0.99 -8.38 -19.76
N ALA A 509 0.18 -8.48 -19.12
CA ALA A 509 1.07 -9.64 -19.14
C ALA A 509 0.34 -10.96 -18.85
N GLY A 510 0.36 -11.87 -19.81
CA GLY A 510 -0.24 -13.20 -19.64
C GLY A 510 -1.76 -13.22 -19.68
N ALA A 511 -2.42 -12.10 -19.98
CA ALA A 511 -3.85 -12.09 -20.27
C ALA A 511 -4.14 -12.91 -21.52
N ALA A 512 -5.14 -13.78 -21.43
CA ALA A 512 -5.69 -14.47 -22.60
C ALA A 512 -6.59 -13.50 -23.36
N TYR A 513 -6.40 -13.43 -24.68
CA TYR A 513 -7.20 -12.58 -25.55
C TYR A 513 -7.58 -13.33 -26.82
N THR A 514 -8.67 -12.88 -27.44
CA THR A 514 -9.08 -13.31 -28.77
C THR A 514 -9.23 -12.09 -29.67
N VAL A 515 -9.00 -12.28 -30.96
CA VAL A 515 -9.16 -11.23 -31.97
C VAL A 515 -10.11 -11.73 -33.04
N ARG A 516 -11.09 -10.92 -33.41
CA ARG A 516 -12.01 -11.21 -34.51
C ARG A 516 -12.34 -9.96 -35.32
N GLN A 517 -12.59 -10.17 -36.62
CA GLN A 517 -13.25 -9.17 -37.45
C GLN A 517 -14.76 -9.21 -37.16
N VAL A 518 -15.38 -8.06 -36.90
CA VAL A 518 -16.83 -7.89 -36.74
C VAL A 518 -17.29 -6.74 -37.62
N GLY A 519 -17.86 -7.06 -38.79
CA GLY A 519 -18.19 -6.03 -39.78
C GLY A 519 -16.93 -5.24 -40.18
N PRO A 520 -16.96 -3.90 -40.16
CA PRO A 520 -15.79 -3.08 -40.49
C PRO A 520 -14.77 -2.95 -39.36
N ASP A 521 -15.01 -3.55 -38.18
CA ASP A 521 -14.21 -3.31 -36.98
C ASP A 521 -13.40 -4.56 -36.59
N VAL A 522 -12.25 -4.34 -35.94
CA VAL A 522 -11.51 -5.39 -35.22
C VAL A 522 -11.89 -5.35 -33.76
N VAL A 523 -12.26 -6.50 -33.19
CA VAL A 523 -12.58 -6.63 -31.77
C VAL A 523 -11.55 -7.51 -31.10
N VAL A 524 -10.83 -6.91 -30.14
CA VAL A 524 -9.95 -7.62 -29.20
C VAL A 524 -10.75 -7.87 -27.94
N THR A 525 -11.08 -9.14 -27.67
CA THR A 525 -11.82 -9.53 -26.47
C THR A 525 -10.87 -10.11 -25.44
N LEU A 526 -10.83 -9.48 -24.27
CA LEU A 526 -10.32 -10.05 -23.02
C LEU A 526 -11.49 -10.64 -22.23
N ARG A 527 -11.22 -11.39 -21.15
CA ARG A 527 -12.21 -12.13 -20.37
C ARG A 527 -13.62 -11.49 -20.30
N ASP A 528 -13.71 -10.29 -19.72
CA ASP A 528 -14.92 -9.51 -19.51
C ASP A 528 -14.84 -8.09 -20.13
N ALA A 529 -13.80 -7.83 -20.92
CA ALA A 529 -13.53 -6.53 -21.55
C ALA A 529 -13.33 -6.67 -23.06
N SER A 530 -13.54 -5.59 -23.81
CA SER A 530 -13.29 -5.55 -25.25
C SER A 530 -12.78 -4.21 -25.70
N LEU A 531 -11.75 -4.23 -26.56
CA LEU A 531 -11.26 -3.07 -27.28
C LEU A 531 -11.68 -3.20 -28.75
N ILE A 532 -12.45 -2.23 -29.24
CA ILE A 532 -13.00 -2.21 -30.59
C ILE A 532 -12.22 -1.17 -31.42
N LEU A 533 -11.46 -1.62 -32.40
CA LEU A 533 -10.80 -0.76 -33.37
C LEU A 533 -11.77 -0.46 -34.51
N ARG A 534 -12.30 0.76 -34.54
CA ARG A 534 -13.37 1.16 -35.46
C ARG A 534 -12.83 1.35 -36.87
N GLY A 535 -13.47 0.72 -37.85
CA GLY A 535 -13.09 0.86 -39.27
C GLY A 535 -11.76 0.23 -39.67
N VAL A 536 -11.18 -0.61 -38.81
CA VAL A 536 -9.93 -1.32 -39.07
C VAL A 536 -10.22 -2.71 -39.65
N ALA A 537 -9.47 -3.10 -40.68
CA ALA A 537 -9.50 -4.45 -41.21
C ALA A 537 -8.34 -5.28 -40.63
N LEU A 538 -8.66 -6.44 -40.06
CA LEU A 538 -7.68 -7.34 -39.43
C LEU A 538 -6.56 -7.77 -40.39
N ILE A 539 -6.85 -7.85 -41.68
CA ILE A 539 -5.89 -8.25 -42.72
C ILE A 539 -4.80 -7.20 -42.94
N ASP A 540 -5.07 -5.94 -42.62
CA ASP A 540 -4.14 -4.82 -42.80
C ASP A 540 -3.24 -4.61 -41.59
N LEU A 541 -3.47 -5.36 -40.50
CA LEU A 541 -2.71 -5.21 -39.26
C LEU A 541 -1.38 -5.99 -39.32
N PRO A 542 -0.23 -5.33 -39.04
CA PRO A 542 1.08 -5.96 -39.10
C PRO A 542 1.29 -6.94 -37.95
N ASN A 543 2.16 -7.94 -38.12
CA ASN A 543 2.51 -8.83 -37.02
C ASN A 543 3.02 -8.05 -35.80
N GLY A 544 2.49 -8.36 -34.61
CA GLY A 544 2.88 -7.70 -33.36
C GLY A 544 2.20 -6.35 -33.08
N TRP A 545 1.12 -6.02 -33.81
CA TRP A 545 0.24 -4.88 -33.53
C TRP A 545 -0.43 -4.95 -32.14
N ILE A 546 -0.56 -6.16 -31.59
CA ILE A 546 -0.84 -6.38 -30.17
C ILE A 546 0.47 -6.78 -29.46
N ARG A 547 0.82 -6.07 -28.39
CA ARG A 547 1.85 -6.49 -27.45
C ARG A 547 1.21 -7.02 -26.17
N ASN A 548 1.50 -8.29 -25.90
CA ASN A 548 1.29 -8.89 -24.58
C ASN A 548 2.59 -8.69 -23.80
N LYS A 549 2.64 -7.65 -22.96
CA LYS A 549 3.81 -7.32 -22.15
C LYS A 549 3.68 -7.93 -20.78
#